data_AF-A0A6A6BPZ8-F1
#
_entry.id   AF-A0A6A6BPZ8-F1
#
_cell.length_a   1.000
_cell.length_b   1.000
_cell.length_c   1.000
_cell.angle_alpha   90.00
_cell.angle_beta   90.00
_cell.angle_gamma   90.00
#
_symmetry.space_group_name_H-M   'P 1'
#
loop_
_entity.id
_entity.type
_entity.pdbx_description
1 polymer ?
#
loop_
_entity_poly.entity_id
_entity_poly.type
_entity_poly.pdbx_seq_one_letter_code
_entity_poly.pdbx_strand_id
1 'polypeptide(L)'
;MRIIPETSVFRRFGFLNQLNLLYLQADLVDIEDRLKRIQRIDDRKPGDESSYARDWLCLKEGDGRQLQLVREAQELLEKYTHRICITDLTIFHLDTALVQQSNILSMKPPGKYDLSYIQRLLASQDMGPWALDGPDSEVWGTIKNPNGYEPDIVTLLPRKEKDMFSKYVTTSGISKWFKWRLDRFRKPSPVHGLVIYEENTLLRLTYLVSTTLASLLPIASIVVLYFVHSMKVRLGIIAICNVLTILCLAFFTNARTTDIFAVAAAFSAVQVVFVQGGGDTTVS
;
A
#
# COMPACT_ATOMS: atom_id res chain seq x y z
N MET A 1 25.21 15.25 -9.42
CA MET A 1 24.53 15.00 -8.13
C MET A 1 23.64 13.77 -8.34
N ARG A 2 23.70 12.73 -7.49
CA ARG A 2 22.85 11.54 -7.67
C ARG A 2 21.44 11.86 -7.19
N ILE A 3 20.45 11.73 -8.07
CA ILE A 3 19.04 11.95 -7.75
C ILE A 3 18.54 10.67 -7.07
N ILE A 4 18.05 10.79 -5.84
CA ILE A 4 17.37 9.70 -5.14
C ILE A 4 15.87 9.96 -5.32
N PRO A 5 15.15 9.11 -6.07
CA PRO A 5 13.71 9.30 -6.26
C PRO A 5 12.97 9.11 -4.94
N GLU A 6 12.01 9.99 -4.64
CA GLU A 6 11.21 9.92 -3.41
C GLU A 6 10.17 8.78 -3.44
N THR A 7 9.84 8.28 -4.63
CA THR A 7 8.86 7.21 -4.85
C THR A 7 9.38 6.21 -5.86
N SER A 8 9.15 4.94 -5.60
CA SER A 8 9.56 3.82 -6.46
C SER A 8 8.33 3.15 -7.07
N VAL A 9 8.12 3.40 -8.37
CA VAL A 9 6.98 2.90 -9.14
C VAL A 9 7.51 2.01 -10.24
N PHE A 10 7.05 0.77 -10.31
CA PHE A 10 7.57 -0.23 -11.24
C PHE A 10 6.45 -1.05 -11.86
N ARG A 11 6.73 -1.63 -13.03
CA ARG A 11 5.86 -2.62 -13.66
C ARG A 11 6.06 -3.98 -12.99
N ARG A 12 4.96 -4.65 -12.63
CA ARG A 12 5.01 -5.98 -11.98
C ARG A 12 5.13 -7.14 -12.98
N PHE A 13 4.91 -6.89 -14.27
CA PHE A 13 4.92 -7.89 -15.35
C PHE A 13 4.00 -9.09 -15.04
N GLY A 14 2.77 -8.80 -14.61
CA GLY A 14 1.87 -9.82 -14.06
C GLY A 14 1.62 -11.00 -15.00
N PHE A 15 1.45 -10.71 -16.30
CA PHE A 15 1.25 -11.73 -17.32
C PHE A 15 2.46 -12.66 -17.47
N LEU A 16 3.67 -12.10 -17.57
CA LEU A 16 4.90 -12.88 -17.74
C LEU A 16 5.20 -13.72 -16.49
N ASN A 17 4.99 -13.17 -15.30
CA ASN A 17 5.17 -13.92 -14.06
C ASN A 17 4.18 -15.08 -13.94
N GLN A 18 2.91 -14.85 -14.30
CA GLN A 18 1.90 -15.91 -14.31
C GLN A 18 2.24 -17.00 -15.33
N LEU A 19 2.66 -16.61 -16.54
CA LEU A 19 3.05 -17.55 -17.58
C LEU A 19 4.26 -18.40 -17.16
N ASN A 20 5.26 -17.78 -16.54
CA ASN A 20 6.42 -18.50 -16.01
C ASN A 20 6.02 -19.54 -14.95
N LEU A 21 5.12 -19.19 -14.03
CA LEU A 21 4.61 -20.14 -13.04
C LEU A 21 3.83 -21.30 -13.68
N LEU A 22 3.02 -21.02 -14.71
CA LEU A 22 2.27 -22.05 -15.44
C LEU A 22 3.20 -23.01 -16.19
N TYR A 23 4.29 -22.52 -16.80
CA TYR A 23 5.28 -23.38 -17.45
C TYR A 23 5.98 -24.29 -16.45
N LEU A 24 6.38 -23.76 -15.28
CA LEU A 24 6.96 -24.57 -14.21
C LEU A 24 5.99 -25.64 -13.72
N GLN A 25 4.71 -25.32 -13.58
CA GLN A 25 3.68 -26.30 -13.22
C GLN A 25 3.48 -27.35 -14.30
N ALA A 26 3.49 -26.96 -15.58
CA ALA A 26 3.32 -27.90 -16.70
C ALA A 26 4.46 -28.92 -16.76
N ASP A 27 5.71 -28.47 -16.61
CA ASP A 27 6.88 -29.34 -16.58
C ASP A 27 6.80 -30.34 -15.40
N LEU A 28 6.41 -29.87 -14.21
CA LEU A 28 6.24 -30.74 -13.04
C LEU A 28 5.10 -31.76 -13.22
N VAL A 29 4.01 -31.37 -13.88
CA VAL A 29 2.89 -32.28 -14.16
C VAL A 29 3.30 -33.38 -15.14
N ASP A 30 4.09 -33.07 -16.18
CA ASP A 30 4.61 -34.10 -17.10
C ASP A 30 5.48 -35.12 -16.36
N ILE A 31 6.38 -34.64 -15.52
CA ILE A 31 7.26 -35.49 -14.70
C ILE A 31 6.44 -36.33 -13.73
N GLU A 32 5.45 -35.74 -13.06
CA GLU A 32 4.57 -36.46 -12.13
C GLU A 32 3.80 -37.58 -12.84
N ASP A 33 3.26 -37.32 -14.03
CA ASP A 33 2.51 -38.29 -14.82
C ASP A 33 3.42 -39.41 -15.35
N ARG A 34 4.63 -39.07 -15.82
CA ARG A 34 5.67 -40.05 -16.18
C ARG A 34 6.04 -40.93 -14.99
N LEU A 35 6.23 -40.35 -13.80
CA LEU A 35 6.59 -41.08 -12.59
C LEU A 35 5.45 -42.02 -12.15
N LYS A 36 4.20 -41.54 -12.13
CA LYS A 36 3.02 -42.36 -11.82
C LYS A 36 2.87 -43.54 -12.77
N ARG A 37 3.14 -43.34 -14.07
CA ARG A 37 3.13 -44.44 -15.05
C ARG A 37 4.18 -45.50 -14.73
N ILE A 38 5.43 -45.09 -14.47
CA ILE A 38 6.51 -46.04 -14.16
C ILE A 38 6.23 -46.77 -12.85
N GLN A 39 5.81 -46.07 -11.80
CA GLN A 39 5.44 -46.69 -10.53
C GLN A 39 4.34 -47.76 -10.68
N ARG A 40 3.34 -47.51 -11.52
CA ARG A 40 2.28 -48.50 -11.81
C ARG A 40 2.78 -49.71 -12.60
N ILE A 41 3.80 -49.53 -13.43
CA ILE A 41 4.42 -50.61 -14.20
C ILE A 41 5.31 -51.45 -13.26
N ASP A 42 6.09 -50.80 -12.40
CA ASP A 42 7.03 -51.45 -11.50
C ASP A 42 6.30 -52.19 -10.35
N ASP A 43 5.19 -51.66 -9.81
CA ASP A 43 4.32 -52.35 -8.83
C ASP A 43 3.71 -53.67 -9.37
N ARG A 44 3.63 -53.82 -10.70
CA ARG A 44 3.12 -55.05 -11.35
C ARG A 44 4.20 -56.08 -11.68
N LYS A 45 5.47 -55.76 -11.52
CA LYS A 45 6.58 -56.68 -11.83
C LYS A 45 6.90 -57.56 -10.63
N PRO A 46 7.21 -58.86 -10.84
CA PRO A 46 7.71 -59.70 -9.76
C PRO A 46 9.18 -59.35 -9.48
N GLY A 47 9.47 -58.77 -8.31
CA GLY A 47 10.82 -58.44 -7.85
C GLY A 47 10.87 -57.24 -6.89
N ASP A 48 12.08 -56.85 -6.51
CA ASP A 48 12.32 -55.70 -5.61
C ASP A 48 11.82 -54.37 -6.20
N GLU A 49 11.65 -54.30 -7.53
CA GLU A 49 11.08 -53.14 -8.25
C GLU A 49 9.65 -52.81 -7.80
N SER A 50 8.88 -53.80 -7.34
CA SER A 50 7.52 -53.58 -6.80
C SER A 50 7.52 -52.76 -5.51
N SER A 51 8.64 -52.75 -4.78
CA SER A 51 8.82 -52.01 -3.53
C SER A 51 9.29 -50.57 -3.76
N TYR A 52 9.75 -50.22 -4.97
CA TYR A 52 10.31 -48.89 -5.29
C TYR A 52 9.33 -47.73 -5.12
N ALA A 53 8.03 -47.97 -5.24
CA ALA A 53 7.01 -46.97 -4.99
C ALA A 53 6.71 -46.77 -3.49
N ARG A 54 7.08 -47.73 -2.64
CA ARG A 54 6.72 -47.78 -1.21
C ARG A 54 7.90 -47.50 -0.29
N ASP A 55 9.12 -47.82 -0.72
CA ASP A 55 10.34 -47.59 0.03
C ASP A 55 11.39 -46.82 -0.79
N TRP A 56 11.76 -45.65 -0.28
CA TRP A 56 12.79 -44.78 -0.85
C TRP A 56 14.18 -45.44 -0.83
N LEU A 57 14.50 -46.24 0.19
CA LEU A 57 15.81 -46.90 0.28
C LEU A 57 15.97 -47.89 -0.87
N CYS A 58 14.95 -48.70 -1.13
CA CYS A 58 14.92 -49.65 -2.23
C CYS A 58 15.02 -48.95 -3.60
N LEU A 59 14.35 -47.80 -3.77
CA LEU A 59 14.45 -47.01 -5.00
C LEU A 59 15.84 -46.40 -5.21
N LYS A 60 16.53 -45.99 -4.14
CA LYS A 60 17.86 -45.37 -4.19
C LYS A 60 18.96 -46.39 -4.53
N GLU A 61 18.78 -47.64 -4.12
CA GLU A 61 19.70 -48.75 -4.39
C GLU A 61 19.49 -49.38 -5.77
N GLY A 62 18.35 -49.14 -6.41
CA GLY A 62 18.06 -49.59 -7.78
C GLY A 62 18.59 -48.63 -8.87
N ASP A 63 18.96 -49.17 -10.03
CA ASP A 63 19.37 -48.41 -11.22
C ASP A 63 18.22 -48.26 -12.25
N GLY A 64 17.01 -48.06 -11.73
CA GLY A 64 15.78 -48.07 -12.52
C GLY A 64 15.46 -46.74 -13.19
N ARG A 65 14.69 -46.78 -14.29
CA ARG A 65 14.13 -45.59 -14.96
C ARG A 65 13.33 -44.68 -14.01
N GLN A 66 12.74 -45.24 -12.94
CA GLN A 66 12.06 -44.47 -11.90
C GLN A 66 13.02 -43.51 -11.16
N LEU A 67 14.23 -43.97 -10.80
CA LEU A 67 15.22 -43.14 -10.11
C LEU A 67 15.76 -42.03 -11.03
N GLN A 68 15.93 -42.32 -12.32
CA GLN A 68 16.37 -41.32 -13.31
C GLN A 68 15.35 -40.18 -13.47
N LEU A 69 14.04 -40.49 -13.50
CA LEU A 69 13.00 -39.46 -13.52
C LEU A 69 12.97 -38.61 -12.25
N VAL A 70 13.18 -39.24 -11.08
CA VAL A 70 13.26 -38.51 -9.82
C VAL A 70 14.47 -37.57 -9.81
N ARG A 71 15.61 -38.00 -10.36
CA ARG A 71 16.80 -37.14 -10.51
C ARG A 71 16.57 -36.03 -11.53
N GLU A 72 15.92 -36.30 -12.67
CA GLU A 72 15.54 -35.28 -13.66
C GLU A 72 14.62 -34.22 -13.04
N ALA A 73 13.67 -34.64 -12.20
CA ALA A 73 12.82 -33.74 -11.42
C ALA A 73 13.65 -32.88 -10.47
N GLN A 74 14.58 -33.50 -9.74
CA GLN A 74 15.47 -32.81 -8.80
C GLN A 74 16.39 -31.81 -9.50
N GLU A 75 16.96 -32.17 -10.65
CA GLU A 75 17.86 -31.30 -11.45
C GLU A 75 17.10 -30.12 -12.08
N LEU A 76 15.89 -30.35 -12.61
CA LEU A 76 15.06 -29.26 -13.13
C LEU A 76 14.71 -28.30 -12.00
N LEU A 77 14.31 -28.83 -10.84
CA LEU A 77 14.06 -28.03 -9.65
C LEU A 77 15.32 -27.25 -9.24
N GLU A 78 16.50 -27.88 -9.21
CA GLU A 78 17.79 -27.25 -8.87
C GLU A 78 18.20 -26.15 -9.86
N LYS A 79 18.01 -26.35 -11.16
CA LYS A 79 18.27 -25.36 -12.21
C LYS A 79 17.43 -24.10 -12.02
N TYR A 80 16.19 -24.24 -11.57
CA TYR A 80 15.32 -23.11 -11.25
C TYR A 80 15.61 -22.52 -9.86
N THR A 81 16.14 -23.32 -8.91
CA THR A 81 16.61 -22.90 -7.58
C THR A 81 17.88 -22.02 -7.63
N HIS A 82 18.88 -22.37 -8.45
CA HIS A 82 20.17 -21.67 -8.49
C HIS A 82 20.06 -20.22 -9.00
N ARG A 83 18.92 -19.84 -9.58
CA ARG A 83 18.68 -18.48 -10.08
C ARG A 83 18.19 -17.51 -8.97
N ILE A 84 17.80 -17.98 -7.78
CA ILE A 84 17.13 -17.13 -6.74
C ILE A 84 17.64 -17.27 -5.27
N CYS A 85 18.54 -18.21 -4.91
CA CYS A 85 19.45 -18.24 -3.72
C CYS A 85 19.39 -19.52 -2.86
N ILE A 86 20.59 -19.93 -2.43
CA ILE A 86 21.04 -20.39 -1.09
C ILE A 86 19.92 -20.75 -0.10
N THR A 87 19.53 -22.04 -0.02
CA THR A 87 19.27 -22.86 1.19
C THR A 87 18.41 -24.09 0.84
N ASP A 88 18.72 -25.20 1.49
CA ASP A 88 18.21 -26.55 1.23
C ASP A 88 16.69 -26.72 1.48
N LEU A 89 15.88 -26.93 0.42
CA LEU A 89 14.83 -27.98 0.31
C LEU A 89 13.94 -27.81 -0.93
N THR A 90 13.82 -28.86 -1.75
CA THR A 90 13.25 -28.86 -3.11
C THR A 90 11.75 -28.53 -3.20
N ILE A 91 10.92 -28.84 -2.21
CA ILE A 91 9.45 -28.57 -2.23
C ILE A 91 9.11 -27.10 -1.91
N PHE A 92 10.04 -26.38 -1.27
CA PHE A 92 9.84 -25.00 -0.82
C PHE A 92 9.68 -23.98 -1.96
N HIS A 93 10.05 -24.32 -3.20
CA HIS A 93 10.32 -23.34 -4.25
C HIS A 93 9.09 -22.83 -5.01
N LEU A 94 8.14 -23.70 -5.38
CA LEU A 94 6.89 -23.25 -5.99
C LEU A 94 6.08 -22.47 -4.95
N ASP A 95 6.03 -22.95 -3.71
CA ASP A 95 5.40 -22.26 -2.60
C ASP A 95 6.07 -20.89 -2.33
N THR A 96 7.40 -20.81 -2.39
CA THR A 96 8.14 -19.54 -2.26
C THR A 96 7.86 -18.59 -3.41
N ALA A 97 7.86 -19.07 -4.66
CA ALA A 97 7.53 -18.25 -5.82
C ALA A 97 6.07 -17.76 -5.78
N LEU A 98 5.15 -18.60 -5.30
CA LEU A 98 3.75 -18.22 -5.07
C LEU A 98 3.60 -17.22 -3.91
N VAL A 99 4.37 -17.36 -2.84
CA VAL A 99 4.41 -16.40 -1.72
C VAL A 99 4.99 -15.06 -2.18
N GLN A 100 6.07 -15.07 -2.95
CA GLN A 100 6.64 -13.87 -3.56
C GLN A 100 5.62 -13.20 -4.50
N GLN A 101 4.94 -13.97 -5.34
CA GLN A 101 3.91 -13.45 -6.22
C GLN A 101 2.71 -12.92 -5.44
N SER A 102 2.31 -13.57 -4.34
CA SER A 102 1.28 -13.08 -3.43
C SER A 102 1.65 -11.71 -2.84
N ASN A 103 2.90 -11.57 -2.39
CA ASN A 103 3.42 -10.29 -1.92
C ASN A 103 3.39 -9.22 -3.01
N ILE A 104 3.79 -9.55 -4.24
CA ILE A 104 3.75 -8.63 -5.39
C ILE A 104 2.31 -8.25 -5.74
N LEU A 105 1.37 -9.19 -5.73
CA LEU A 105 -0.04 -8.95 -5.99
C LEU A 105 -0.71 -8.10 -4.90
N SER A 106 -0.21 -8.18 -3.66
CA SER A 106 -0.69 -7.37 -2.54
C SER A 106 -0.25 -5.90 -2.60
N MET A 107 0.71 -5.56 -3.48
CA MET A 107 1.22 -4.20 -3.61
C MET A 107 0.14 -3.25 -4.14
N LYS A 108 0.09 -2.05 -3.55
CA LYS A 108 -0.90 -1.04 -3.93
C LYS A 108 -0.53 -0.39 -5.29
N PRO A 109 -1.54 -0.03 -6.10
CA PRO A 109 -1.30 0.79 -7.28
C PRO A 109 -0.81 2.19 -6.88
N PRO A 110 -0.06 2.88 -7.77
CA PRO A 110 0.43 4.23 -7.51
C PRO A 110 -0.71 5.24 -7.39
N GLY A 111 -0.56 6.20 -6.47
CA GLY A 111 -1.42 7.37 -6.43
C GLY A 111 -1.17 8.29 -7.65
N LYS A 112 -2.16 9.08 -8.06
CA LYS A 112 -2.06 10.02 -9.20
C LYS A 112 -0.85 10.97 -9.09
N TYR A 113 -0.54 11.39 -7.85
CA TYR A 113 0.60 12.25 -7.58
C TYR A 113 1.94 11.56 -7.83
N ASP A 114 2.09 10.32 -7.36
CA ASP A 114 3.34 9.58 -7.48
C ASP A 114 3.60 9.21 -8.93
N LEU A 115 2.54 8.86 -9.68
CA LEU A 115 2.62 8.65 -11.12
C LEU A 115 3.04 9.95 -11.84
N SER A 116 2.40 11.08 -11.54
CA SER A 116 2.75 12.37 -12.15
C SER A 116 4.18 12.83 -11.81
N TYR A 117 4.70 12.45 -10.63
CA TYR A 117 6.07 12.73 -10.23
C TYR A 117 7.06 11.95 -11.09
N ILE A 118 6.83 10.64 -11.28
CA ILE A 118 7.68 9.80 -12.12
C ILE A 118 7.64 10.26 -13.59
N GLN A 119 6.47 10.59 -14.13
CA GLN A 119 6.33 11.12 -15.49
C GLN A 119 7.14 12.41 -15.70
N ARG A 120 7.16 13.30 -14.70
CA ARG A 120 7.97 14.53 -14.74
C ARG A 120 9.45 14.27 -14.53
N LEU A 121 9.80 13.30 -13.69
CA LEU A 121 11.18 12.90 -13.44
C LEU A 121 11.80 12.31 -14.71
N LEU A 122 11.08 11.42 -15.40
CA LEU A 122 11.48 10.82 -16.67
C LEU A 122 11.68 11.86 -17.78
N ALA A 123 10.92 12.95 -17.75
CA ALA A 123 11.03 14.05 -18.70
C ALA A 123 12.00 15.16 -18.25
N SER A 124 12.58 15.08 -17.04
CA SER A 124 13.49 16.11 -16.54
C SER A 124 14.84 16.01 -17.25
N GLN A 125 15.45 17.17 -17.53
CA GLN A 125 16.83 17.24 -18.05
C GLN A 125 17.84 16.63 -17.07
N ASP A 126 17.48 16.49 -15.79
CA ASP A 126 18.32 15.90 -14.76
C ASP A 126 18.55 14.38 -14.95
N MET A 127 17.68 13.71 -15.73
CA MET A 127 17.85 12.28 -16.07
C MET A 127 18.85 12.07 -17.22
N GLY A 128 19.28 13.16 -17.86
CA GLY A 128 20.23 13.15 -18.96
C GLY A 128 19.61 12.80 -20.32
N PRO A 129 20.42 12.86 -21.41
CA PRO A 129 19.96 12.60 -22.78
C PRO A 129 19.60 11.13 -23.07
N TRP A 130 19.78 10.24 -22.10
CA TRP A 130 19.53 8.79 -22.21
C TRP A 130 18.43 8.31 -21.25
N ALA A 131 17.54 9.21 -20.85
CA ALA A 131 16.30 8.79 -20.18
C ALA A 131 15.55 7.81 -21.10
N LEU A 132 14.99 6.75 -20.51
CA LEU A 132 14.29 5.63 -21.17
C LEU A 132 13.64 6.04 -22.51
N ASP A 133 14.34 5.79 -23.63
CA ASP A 133 13.93 6.12 -25.01
C ASP A 133 13.52 4.85 -25.78
N GLY A 134 13.40 3.73 -25.06
CA GLY A 134 12.99 2.44 -25.59
C GLY A 134 11.47 2.25 -25.63
N PRO A 135 10.99 1.06 -26.02
CA PRO A 135 9.57 0.70 -25.93
C PRO A 135 9.03 0.70 -24.49
N ASP A 136 9.92 0.74 -23.50
CA ASP A 136 9.62 0.88 -22.08
C ASP A 136 9.36 2.32 -21.64
N SER A 137 9.62 3.32 -22.49
CA SER A 137 9.39 4.74 -22.22
C SER A 137 7.94 5.08 -21.90
N GLU A 138 6.99 4.34 -22.48
CA GLU A 138 5.55 4.56 -22.30
C GLU A 138 4.95 3.82 -21.11
N VAL A 139 5.72 2.96 -20.41
CA VAL A 139 5.20 2.12 -19.31
C VAL A 139 4.50 2.96 -18.24
N TRP A 140 5.08 4.10 -17.85
CA TRP A 140 4.51 5.02 -16.85
C TRP A 140 3.64 6.11 -17.46
N GLY A 141 3.42 6.10 -18.77
CA GLY A 141 2.85 7.19 -19.54
C GLY A 141 3.80 8.38 -19.70
N THR A 142 3.38 9.37 -20.49
CA THR A 142 4.18 10.56 -20.82
C THR A 142 3.48 11.83 -20.34
N ILE A 143 4.20 12.95 -20.23
CA ILE A 143 3.58 14.27 -19.94
C ILE A 143 2.46 14.60 -20.94
N LYS A 144 2.60 14.20 -22.21
CA LYS A 144 1.59 14.42 -23.27
C LYS A 144 0.38 13.48 -23.14
N ASN A 145 0.60 12.27 -22.62
CA ASN A 145 -0.45 11.27 -22.41
C ASN A 145 -0.31 10.64 -21.01
N PRO A 146 -0.74 11.36 -19.95
CA PRO A 146 -0.51 10.95 -18.57
C PRO A 146 -1.36 9.74 -18.15
N ASN A 147 -2.44 9.45 -18.88
CA ASN A 147 -3.34 8.32 -18.61
C ASN A 147 -3.01 7.08 -19.46
N GLY A 148 -2.03 7.15 -20.37
CA GLY A 148 -1.61 6.04 -21.22
C GLY A 148 -0.64 5.07 -20.55
N TYR A 149 -0.69 4.93 -19.23
CA TYR A 149 0.21 4.09 -18.48
C TYR A 149 -0.29 2.63 -18.45
N GLU A 150 0.65 1.69 -18.29
CA GLU A 150 0.33 0.26 -18.20
C GLU A 150 -0.50 -0.06 -16.94
N PRO A 151 -1.51 -0.95 -17.00
CA PRO A 151 -2.38 -1.24 -15.86
C PRO A 151 -1.67 -2.04 -14.75
N ASP A 152 -0.51 -2.63 -15.01
CA ASP A 152 0.20 -3.53 -14.10
C ASP A 152 1.34 -2.84 -13.32
N ILE A 153 1.22 -1.54 -13.10
CA ILE A 153 2.16 -0.74 -12.33
C ILE A 153 1.85 -0.79 -10.83
N VAL A 154 2.89 -0.93 -10.02
CA VAL A 154 2.83 -1.02 -8.56
C VAL A 154 3.83 -0.06 -7.92
N THR A 155 3.54 0.36 -6.68
CA THR A 155 4.46 1.19 -5.90
C THR A 155 5.10 0.38 -4.78
N LEU A 156 6.44 0.29 -4.77
CA LEU A 156 7.19 -0.41 -3.72
C LEU A 156 7.23 0.39 -2.41
N LEU A 157 7.28 1.72 -2.53
CA LEU A 157 7.25 2.64 -1.40
C LEU A 157 6.04 3.58 -1.52
N PRO A 158 4.84 3.13 -1.13
CA PRO A 158 3.68 4.02 -1.10
C PRO A 158 3.95 5.14 -0.09
N ARG A 159 3.78 6.40 -0.50
CA ARG A 159 3.83 7.52 0.44
C ARG A 159 2.78 7.29 1.53
N LYS A 160 3.13 7.58 2.81
CA LYS A 160 2.17 7.51 3.92
C LYS A 160 0.89 8.26 3.51
N GLU A 161 -0.25 7.58 3.61
CA GLU A 161 -1.54 8.15 3.23
C GLU A 161 -1.76 9.46 4.00
N LYS A 162 -1.69 10.58 3.28
CA LYS A 162 -1.95 11.92 3.82
C LYS A 162 -3.43 12.02 4.20
N ASP A 163 -3.73 12.64 5.35
CA ASP A 163 -5.10 12.92 5.80
C ASP A 163 -5.91 13.64 4.71
N MET A 164 -7.25 13.54 4.76
CA MET A 164 -8.14 14.15 3.76
C MET A 164 -7.89 15.65 3.59
N PHE A 165 -7.61 16.37 4.69
CA PHE A 165 -7.15 17.75 4.65
C PHE A 165 -5.82 17.94 3.92
N SER A 166 -4.82 17.10 4.20
CA SER A 166 -3.52 17.17 3.50
C SER A 166 -3.67 16.91 2.00
N LYS A 167 -4.55 15.98 1.59
CA LYS A 167 -4.91 15.78 0.19
C LYS A 167 -5.55 17.05 -0.38
N TYR A 168 -6.53 17.63 0.31
CA TYR A 168 -7.22 18.85 -0.10
C TYR A 168 -6.28 20.06 -0.22
N VAL A 169 -5.38 20.28 0.74
CA VAL A 169 -4.40 21.39 0.72
C VAL A 169 -3.39 21.21 -0.42
N THR A 170 -3.03 19.97 -0.74
CA THR A 170 -2.09 19.66 -1.83
C THR A 170 -2.78 19.79 -3.21
N THR A 171 -4.04 19.36 -3.34
CA THR A 171 -4.82 19.45 -4.60
C THR A 171 -5.37 20.84 -4.87
N SER A 172 -5.76 21.59 -3.84
CA SER A 172 -6.50 22.84 -3.97
C SER A 172 -5.57 24.06 -3.99
N GLY A 173 -6.09 25.18 -4.51
CA GLY A 173 -5.38 26.47 -4.59
C GLY A 173 -4.92 27.07 -3.25
N ILE A 174 -5.20 26.41 -2.12
CA ILE A 174 -4.67 26.73 -0.79
C ILE A 174 -3.15 26.63 -0.78
N SER A 175 -2.53 25.74 -1.57
CA SER A 175 -1.08 25.74 -1.77
C SER A 175 -0.57 27.07 -2.37
N LYS A 176 -1.34 27.73 -3.24
CA LYS A 176 -0.99 29.07 -3.76
C LYS A 176 -1.09 30.15 -2.68
N TRP A 177 -2.10 30.06 -1.80
CA TRP A 177 -2.26 30.98 -0.68
C TRP A 177 -1.18 30.78 0.39
N PHE A 178 -0.84 29.52 0.70
CA PHE A 178 0.30 29.18 1.56
C PHE A 178 1.63 29.57 0.92
N LYS A 179 1.85 29.38 -0.39
CA LYS A 179 3.03 29.92 -1.10
C LYS A 179 3.15 31.42 -0.88
N TRP A 180 2.07 32.17 -1.11
CA TRP A 180 2.08 33.62 -0.99
C TRP A 180 2.38 34.13 0.44
N ARG A 181 1.93 33.41 1.48
CA ARG A 181 2.26 33.75 2.88
C ARG A 181 3.60 33.20 3.37
N LEU A 182 3.99 31.98 2.99
CA LEU A 182 5.22 31.30 3.47
C LEU A 182 6.48 31.65 2.67
N ASP A 183 6.36 32.22 1.47
CA ASP A 183 7.52 32.70 0.69
C ASP A 183 8.31 33.79 1.43
N ARG A 184 7.69 34.46 2.41
CA ARG A 184 8.37 35.44 3.27
C ARG A 184 9.34 34.80 4.29
N PHE A 185 9.26 33.49 4.51
CA PHE A 185 9.99 32.80 5.58
C PHE A 185 10.87 31.62 5.13
N ARG A 186 11.04 31.35 3.82
CA ARG A 186 11.83 30.17 3.43
C ARG A 186 12.58 30.25 2.10
N LYS A 187 13.83 29.77 2.15
CA LYS A 187 14.75 29.61 1.02
C LYS A 187 14.38 28.38 0.19
N PRO A 188 14.47 28.44 -1.15
CA PRO A 188 14.32 27.27 -2.01
C PRO A 188 15.45 26.27 -1.74
N SER A 189 15.12 24.98 -1.65
CA SER A 189 16.15 23.93 -1.57
C SER A 189 16.82 23.74 -2.94
N PRO A 190 18.15 23.56 -3.03
CA PRO A 190 18.88 23.76 -4.29
C PRO A 190 18.90 22.54 -5.22
N VAL A 191 18.30 21.41 -4.85
CA VAL A 191 18.62 20.11 -5.47
C VAL A 191 17.52 19.61 -6.42
N HIS A 192 16.31 20.14 -6.35
CA HIS A 192 15.23 19.75 -7.25
C HIS A 192 14.43 21.00 -7.59
N GLY A 193 14.44 21.43 -8.87
CA GLY A 193 13.63 22.54 -9.38
C GLY A 193 12.10 22.32 -9.31
N LEU A 194 11.66 21.29 -8.59
CA LEU A 194 10.29 21.08 -8.16
C LEU A 194 10.17 21.64 -6.75
N VAL A 195 9.23 22.56 -6.54
CA VAL A 195 8.90 23.11 -5.22
C VAL A 195 8.34 21.98 -4.35
N ILE A 196 9.23 21.20 -3.76
CA ILE A 196 8.92 20.14 -2.81
C ILE A 196 8.73 20.84 -1.48
N TYR A 197 7.48 20.97 -1.06
CA TYR A 197 7.18 21.27 0.33
C TYR A 197 7.72 20.11 1.17
N GLU A 198 8.75 20.40 1.97
CA GLU A 198 9.34 19.45 2.91
C GLU A 198 8.22 18.79 3.74
N GLU A 199 8.05 17.47 3.55
CA GLU A 199 6.89 16.72 4.07
C GLU A 199 6.72 16.89 5.58
N ASN A 200 7.85 17.02 6.30
CA ASN A 200 7.86 17.28 7.74
C ASN A 200 7.23 18.62 8.13
N THR A 201 7.34 19.66 7.29
CA THR A 201 6.75 20.97 7.59
C THR A 201 5.27 21.04 7.28
N LEU A 202 4.82 20.41 6.19
CA LEU A 202 3.39 20.28 5.92
C LEU A 202 2.72 19.45 7.00
N LEU A 203 3.28 18.28 7.35
CA LEU A 203 2.72 17.40 8.37
C LEU A 203 2.65 18.09 9.74
N ARG A 204 3.69 18.84 10.14
CA ARG A 204 3.65 19.62 11.39
C ARG A 204 2.60 20.72 11.37
N LEU A 205 2.44 21.41 10.24
CA LEU A 205 1.47 22.49 10.10
C LEU A 205 0.04 21.95 10.11
N THR A 206 -0.25 20.88 9.38
CA THR A 206 -1.57 20.25 9.38
C THR A 206 -1.90 19.68 10.74
N TYR A 207 -0.92 19.07 11.42
CA TYR A 207 -1.07 18.61 12.79
C TYR A 207 -1.37 19.78 13.75
N LEU A 208 -0.61 20.88 13.67
CA LEU A 208 -0.81 22.06 14.50
C LEU A 208 -2.21 22.66 14.28
N VAL A 209 -2.63 22.83 13.03
CA VAL A 209 -3.97 23.34 12.70
C VAL A 209 -5.05 22.38 13.20
N SER A 210 -4.90 21.08 12.97
CA SER A 210 -5.83 20.05 13.42
C SER A 210 -5.99 20.05 14.94
N THR A 211 -4.88 20.05 15.69
CA THR A 211 -4.90 20.05 17.15
C THR A 211 -5.49 21.35 17.70
N THR A 212 -5.17 22.49 17.09
CA THR A 212 -5.72 23.79 17.50
C THR A 212 -7.21 23.86 17.24
N LEU A 213 -7.68 23.41 16.07
CA LEU A 213 -9.11 23.39 15.76
C LEU A 213 -9.86 22.41 16.66
N ALA A 214 -9.28 21.22 16.89
CA ALA A 214 -9.87 20.17 17.73
C ALA A 214 -10.02 20.61 19.20
N SER A 215 -9.13 21.47 19.71
CA SER A 215 -9.25 22.01 21.07
C SER A 215 -10.16 23.25 21.16
N LEU A 216 -10.17 24.11 20.14
CA LEU A 216 -10.99 25.32 20.14
C LEU A 216 -12.49 25.03 19.98
N LEU A 217 -12.85 24.04 19.15
CA LEU A 217 -14.24 23.75 18.79
C LEU A 217 -15.09 23.37 20.01
N PRO A 218 -14.64 22.45 20.89
CA PRO A 218 -15.35 22.12 22.12
C PRO A 218 -15.50 23.31 23.08
N ILE A 219 -14.44 24.11 23.24
CA ILE A 219 -14.45 25.27 24.15
C ILE A 219 -15.43 26.34 23.64
N ALA A 220 -15.37 26.65 22.35
CA ALA A 220 -16.30 27.61 21.73
C ALA A 220 -17.75 27.13 21.85
N SER A 221 -18.00 25.83 21.71
CA SER A 221 -19.33 25.25 21.90
C SER A 221 -19.87 25.48 23.31
N ILE A 222 -19.06 25.22 24.35
CA ILE A 222 -19.46 25.43 25.75
C ILE A 222 -19.76 26.91 26.03
N VAL A 223 -18.93 27.82 25.51
CA VAL A 223 -19.14 29.27 25.68
C VAL A 223 -20.44 29.73 25.03
N VAL A 224 -20.76 29.26 23.83
CA VAL A 224 -22.03 29.58 23.16
C VAL A 224 -23.23 29.05 23.94
N LEU A 225 -23.13 27.83 24.51
CA LEU A 225 -24.19 27.26 25.34
C LEU A 225 -24.46 28.07 26.62
N TYR A 226 -23.44 28.72 27.18
CA TYR A 226 -23.57 29.53 28.40
C TYR A 226 -24.50 30.74 28.21
N PHE A 227 -24.44 31.42 27.06
CA PHE A 227 -25.23 32.64 26.82
C PHE A 227 -26.70 32.35 26.45
N VAL A 228 -27.02 31.13 26.04
CA VAL A 228 -28.36 30.76 25.56
C VAL A 228 -29.23 30.29 26.72
N HIS A 229 -30.37 30.93 26.93
CA HIS A 229 -31.27 30.62 28.05
C HIS A 229 -32.42 29.65 27.67
N SER A 230 -32.74 29.50 26.38
CA SER A 230 -33.85 28.64 25.93
C SER A 230 -33.43 27.18 25.73
N MET A 231 -34.14 26.25 26.36
CA MET A 231 -33.85 24.80 26.30
C MET A 231 -33.92 24.21 24.89
N LYS A 232 -34.90 24.62 24.08
CA LYS A 232 -35.02 24.14 22.69
C LYS A 232 -33.84 24.57 21.84
N VAL A 233 -33.33 25.79 22.07
CA VAL A 233 -32.17 26.34 21.35
C VAL A 233 -30.88 25.68 21.83
N ARG A 234 -30.73 25.41 23.12
CA ARG A 234 -29.58 24.64 23.67
C ARG A 234 -29.45 23.28 23.00
N LEU A 235 -30.56 22.52 22.88
CA LEU A 235 -30.55 21.20 22.25
C LEU A 235 -30.16 21.26 20.76
N GLY A 236 -30.65 22.27 20.03
CA GLY A 236 -30.29 22.49 18.62
C GLY A 236 -28.81 22.82 18.43
N ILE A 237 -28.24 23.65 19.30
CA ILE A 237 -26.81 24.01 19.23
C ILE A 237 -25.92 22.81 19.53
N ILE A 238 -26.28 21.96 20.50
CA ILE A 238 -25.59 20.69 20.79
C ILE A 238 -25.51 19.83 19.53
N ALA A 239 -26.63 19.61 18.86
CA ALA A 239 -26.68 18.79 17.66
C ALA A 239 -25.78 19.35 16.55
N ILE A 240 -25.84 20.66 16.29
CA ILE A 240 -25.02 21.32 15.27
C ILE A 240 -23.53 21.26 15.62
N CYS A 241 -23.17 21.56 16.87
CA CYS A 241 -21.79 21.50 17.32
C CYS A 241 -21.22 20.08 17.26
N ASN A 242 -22.00 19.05 17.60
CA ASN A 242 -21.56 17.66 17.51
C ASN A 242 -21.29 17.25 16.06
N VAL A 243 -22.19 17.62 15.13
CA VAL A 243 -21.98 17.38 13.69
C VAL A 243 -20.72 18.11 13.20
N LEU A 244 -20.52 19.37 13.57
CA LEU A 244 -19.33 20.13 13.19
C LEU A 244 -18.03 19.51 13.74
N THR A 245 -18.02 19.06 15.00
CA THR A 245 -16.86 18.40 15.61
C THR A 245 -16.50 17.12 14.86
N ILE A 246 -17.50 16.29 14.55
CA ILE A 246 -17.30 15.04 13.79
C ILE A 246 -16.79 15.36 12.38
N LEU A 247 -17.36 16.36 11.72
CA LEU A 247 -16.99 16.76 10.37
C LEU A 247 -15.56 17.31 10.31
N CYS A 248 -15.16 18.09 11.32
CA CYS A 248 -13.77 18.52 11.48
C CYS A 248 -12.85 17.33 11.75
N LEU A 249 -13.17 16.44 12.68
CA LEU A 249 -12.33 15.28 12.99
C LEU A 249 -12.14 14.38 11.76
N ALA A 250 -13.23 14.09 11.03
CA ALA A 250 -13.20 13.29 9.81
C ALA A 250 -12.41 13.96 8.68
N PHE A 251 -12.40 15.29 8.62
CA PHE A 251 -11.67 16.03 7.59
C PHE A 251 -10.18 16.16 7.90
N PHE A 252 -9.84 16.43 9.17
CA PHE A 252 -8.46 16.71 9.59
C PHE A 252 -7.66 15.48 9.99
N THR A 253 -8.31 14.38 10.36
CA THR A 253 -7.64 13.16 10.84
C THR A 253 -8.10 11.91 10.10
N ASN A 254 -7.18 10.96 9.91
CA ASN A 254 -7.50 9.62 9.41
C ASN A 254 -7.99 8.69 10.54
N ALA A 255 -8.92 9.18 11.38
CA ALA A 255 -9.46 8.44 12.52
C ALA A 255 -10.37 7.31 12.03
N ARG A 256 -10.34 6.16 12.72
CA ARG A 256 -11.27 5.07 12.42
C ARG A 256 -12.70 5.49 12.78
N THR A 257 -13.68 4.92 12.10
CA THR A 257 -15.11 5.18 12.39
C THR A 257 -15.43 4.93 13.87
N THR A 258 -14.82 3.91 14.47
CA THR A 258 -14.90 3.59 15.90
C THR A 258 -14.44 4.75 16.80
N ASP A 259 -13.34 5.41 16.41
CA ASP A 259 -12.75 6.49 17.19
C ASP A 259 -13.62 7.76 17.09
N ILE A 260 -14.22 8.00 15.91
CA ILE A 260 -15.15 9.10 15.66
C ILE A 260 -16.40 8.94 16.54
N PHE A 261 -16.99 7.74 16.61
CA PHE A 261 -18.15 7.49 17.46
C PHE A 261 -17.83 7.66 18.95
N ALA A 262 -16.64 7.23 19.40
CA ALA A 262 -16.21 7.43 20.78
C ALA A 262 -16.08 8.92 21.13
N VAL A 263 -15.47 9.72 20.25
CA VAL A 263 -15.36 11.17 20.45
C VAL A 263 -16.73 11.85 20.43
N ALA A 264 -17.62 11.45 19.51
CA ALA A 264 -18.99 11.98 19.43
C ALA A 264 -19.78 11.69 20.72
N ALA A 265 -19.69 10.47 21.26
CA ALA A 265 -20.36 10.09 22.49
C ALA A 265 -19.81 10.88 23.70
N ALA A 266 -18.48 10.98 23.82
CA ALA A 266 -17.84 11.74 24.89
C ALA A 266 -18.21 13.23 24.84
N PHE A 267 -18.19 13.84 23.65
CA PHE A 267 -18.55 15.24 23.45
C PHE A 267 -20.02 15.50 23.79
N SER A 268 -20.93 14.63 23.34
CA SER A 268 -22.35 14.71 23.66
C SER A 268 -22.60 14.58 25.17
N ALA A 269 -21.90 13.67 25.87
CA ALA A 269 -22.05 13.51 27.31
C ALA A 269 -21.65 14.78 28.07
N VAL A 270 -20.52 15.40 27.70
CA VAL A 270 -20.06 16.66 28.31
C VAL A 270 -21.09 17.77 28.11
N GLN A 271 -21.62 17.94 26.90
CA GLN A 271 -22.61 18.98 26.61
C GLN A 271 -23.92 18.79 27.39
N VAL A 272 -24.40 17.56 27.54
CA VAL A 272 -25.62 17.26 28.31
C VAL A 272 -25.46 17.63 29.79
N VAL A 273 -24.30 17.33 30.40
CA VAL A 273 -24.01 17.71 31.79
C VAL A 273 -24.05 19.24 31.97
N PHE A 274 -23.49 19.99 31.02
CA PHE A 274 -23.53 21.46 31.07
C PHE A 274 -24.94 22.03 30.90
N VAL A 275 -25.79 21.40 30.10
CA VAL A 275 -27.21 21.81 29.97
C VAL A 275 -27.99 21.55 31.26
N GLN A 276 -27.71 20.45 31.96
CA GLN A 276 -28.34 20.11 33.23
C GLN A 276 -27.90 21.06 34.36
N GLY A 277 -26.60 21.35 34.48
CA GLY A 277 -26.09 22.24 35.53
C GLY A 277 -26.51 23.71 35.41
N GLY A 278 -26.88 24.17 34.20
CA GLY A 278 -27.35 25.54 33.96
C GLY A 278 -28.86 25.74 34.05
N GLY A 279 -29.62 24.75 34.53
CA GLY A 279 -31.08 24.80 34.68
C GLY A 279 -31.59 25.15 36.08
N ASP A 280 -30.77 25.01 37.11
CA ASP A 280 -31.21 25.03 38.52
C ASP A 280 -31.11 26.38 39.25
N THR A 281 -30.81 27.49 38.56
CA THR A 281 -30.67 28.82 39.22
C THR A 281 -31.94 29.68 39.24
N THR A 282 -33.11 29.13 38.89
CA THR A 282 -34.37 29.89 38.98
C THR A 282 -35.51 29.09 39.61
N VAL A 283 -35.34 28.58 40.84
CA VAL A 283 -36.43 28.50 41.83
C VAL A 283 -35.82 28.47 43.24
N SER A 284 -35.76 29.63 43.89
CA SER A 284 -36.02 29.88 45.33
C SER A 284 -35.70 31.34 45.65
#